data_AF-A0A8T4U125-F1
#
_entry.id   AF-A0A8T4U125-F1
#
_cell.length_a   1.000
_cell.length_b   1.000
_cell.length_c   1.000
_cell.angle_alpha   90.00
_cell.angle_beta   90.00
_cell.angle_gamma   90.00
#
_symmetry.space_group_name_H-M   'P 1'
#
loop_
_entity.id
_entity.type
_entity.pdbx_description
1 polymer ?
#
loop_
_entity_poly.entity_id
_entity_poly.type
_entity_poly.pdbx_seq_one_letter_code
_entity_poly.pdbx_strand_id
1 'polypeptide(L)'
;MDKYQYINIKGIPKEISVIKFNGNKFKLVIGRSRPIYVKLPLKLDENLAKVSAMLLDGSLDKNLYCIIFSQKKDKTKLIEISKIIKSNFGLDCRKYGYNVIFSNKTLCYFLYYCLDMYKCDEHTKIPYWIKCSPYSVKRDYVRYAFAMEGSIKDPLLRDKEIRFHSCDKFHTKELLKFLKDEFYLNFKFEKYFIKGYGWKYYLSITNKNEFIKFLKIGFPLLTHQNRLEQTIALFKPTAWQVTLVSLFIKGINVFTINQIKSIFPNLHKRTIHYRLSLLIKLGYLSYNNKLYYFSKKGINTALKLKSKIKIVDLRTKPRENENKILKFIQINKIAYRNQLARKLHINVSTVRDVLKRLKKFDYIKLISIDKFYFGEHLGPKVS
;
A
#
# COMPACT_ATOMS: atom_id res chain seq x y z
N MET A 1 -8.87 24.66 7.59
CA MET A 1 -9.75 23.49 7.80
C MET A 1 -10.70 23.44 6.62
N ASP A 2 -10.53 22.46 5.74
CA ASP A 2 -11.44 22.29 4.59
C ASP A 2 -12.83 21.93 5.12
N LYS A 3 -13.86 22.67 4.67
CA LYS A 3 -15.25 22.47 5.08
C LYS A 3 -15.92 21.47 4.13
N TYR A 4 -16.92 20.74 4.64
CA TYR A 4 -17.79 19.93 3.78
C TYR A 4 -18.51 20.80 2.76
N GLN A 5 -18.71 20.25 1.57
CA GLN A 5 -19.50 20.88 0.52
C GLN A 5 -20.95 20.43 0.58
N TYR A 6 -21.84 21.24 0.01
CA TYR A 6 -23.28 21.00 0.04
C TYR A 6 -23.93 21.34 -1.29
N ILE A 7 -24.84 20.48 -1.74
CA ILE A 7 -25.75 20.79 -2.85
C ILE A 7 -27.01 21.41 -2.27
N ASN A 8 -27.26 22.65 -2.65
CA ASN A 8 -28.49 23.38 -2.34
C ASN A 8 -29.48 23.26 -3.49
N ILE A 9 -30.73 23.68 -3.25
CA ILE A 9 -31.78 23.73 -4.27
C ILE A 9 -31.32 24.51 -5.52
N LYS A 10 -30.60 25.63 -5.31
CA LYS A 10 -30.04 26.45 -6.40
C LYS A 10 -29.00 25.73 -7.27
N GLY A 11 -28.39 24.65 -6.76
CA GLY A 11 -27.43 23.84 -7.49
C GLY A 11 -28.07 22.69 -8.29
N ILE A 12 -29.40 22.59 -8.29
CA ILE A 12 -30.12 21.58 -9.07
C ILE A 12 -30.43 22.16 -10.47
N PRO A 13 -30.06 21.46 -11.56
CA PRO A 13 -30.38 21.88 -12.92
C PRO A 13 -31.88 22.08 -13.15
N LYS A 14 -32.26 23.03 -14.02
CA LYS A 14 -33.66 23.40 -14.27
C LYS A 14 -34.47 22.24 -14.88
N GLU A 15 -33.79 21.29 -15.52
CA GLU A 15 -34.34 20.07 -16.10
C GLU A 15 -34.89 19.10 -15.04
N ILE A 16 -34.44 19.24 -13.78
CA ILE A 16 -34.91 18.46 -12.64
C ILE A 16 -35.95 19.28 -11.89
N SER A 17 -37.21 18.86 -11.96
CA SER A 17 -38.28 19.44 -11.16
C SER A 17 -38.03 19.18 -9.68
N VAL A 18 -38.04 20.24 -8.87
CA VAL A 18 -37.80 20.20 -7.43
C VAL A 18 -39.10 20.48 -6.69
N ILE A 19 -39.64 19.49 -5.97
CA ILE A 19 -40.90 19.62 -5.22
C ILE A 19 -40.60 19.36 -3.75
N LYS A 20 -40.99 20.28 -2.86
CA LYS A 20 -40.86 20.07 -1.40
C LYS A 20 -41.79 18.93 -0.98
N PHE A 21 -41.27 17.92 -0.29
CA PHE A 21 -42.03 16.73 0.09
C PHE A 21 -42.31 16.69 1.60
N ASN A 22 -41.26 16.77 2.43
CA ASN A 22 -41.42 16.82 3.89
C ASN A 22 -40.20 17.43 4.57
N GLY A 23 -40.38 18.55 5.28
CA GLY A 23 -39.30 19.30 5.91
C GLY A 23 -38.21 19.66 4.89
N ASN A 24 -37.00 19.14 5.12
CA ASN A 24 -35.84 19.33 4.25
C ASN A 24 -35.69 18.23 3.17
N LYS A 25 -36.68 17.34 3.01
CA LYS A 25 -36.70 16.34 1.93
C LYS A 25 -37.46 16.88 0.72
N PHE A 26 -36.84 16.75 -0.44
CA PHE A 26 -37.34 17.17 -1.73
C PHE A 26 -37.51 15.96 -2.64
N LYS A 27 -38.63 15.93 -3.36
CA LYS A 27 -38.91 15.02 -4.45
C LYS A 27 -38.34 15.64 -5.73
N LEU A 28 -37.37 14.96 -6.34
CA LEU A 28 -36.76 15.37 -7.60
C LEU A 28 -37.28 14.49 -8.72
N VAL A 29 -37.61 15.06 -9.87
CA VAL A 29 -38.17 14.34 -11.03
C VAL A 29 -37.68 14.92 -12.35
N ILE A 30 -37.34 14.06 -13.30
CA ILE A 30 -37.10 14.44 -14.70
C ILE A 30 -38.20 13.88 -15.59
N GLY A 31 -38.95 14.76 -16.26
CA GLY A 31 -40.06 14.39 -17.14
C GLY A 31 -41.04 13.43 -16.45
N ARG A 32 -41.31 12.27 -17.08
CA ARG A 32 -42.19 11.21 -16.54
C ARG A 32 -41.44 10.10 -15.77
N SER A 33 -40.16 10.30 -15.44
CA SER A 33 -39.38 9.26 -14.75
C SER A 33 -39.72 9.15 -13.26
N ARG A 34 -39.40 8.00 -12.65
CA ARG A 34 -39.62 7.78 -11.22
C ARG A 34 -38.82 8.79 -10.38
N PRO A 35 -39.41 9.37 -9.32
CA PRO A 35 -38.74 10.35 -8.48
C PRO A 35 -37.55 9.76 -7.71
N ILE A 36 -36.67 10.64 -7.27
CA ILE A 36 -35.76 10.40 -6.13
C ILE A 36 -36.09 11.34 -4.98
N TYR A 37 -35.75 10.94 -3.77
CA TYR A 37 -36.01 11.73 -2.56
C TYR A 37 -34.70 12.12 -1.91
N VAL A 38 -34.40 13.42 -1.91
CA VAL A 38 -33.11 13.96 -1.47
C VAL A 38 -33.31 14.94 -0.33
N LYS A 39 -32.50 14.83 0.73
CA LYS A 39 -32.44 15.84 1.78
C LYS A 39 -31.56 16.99 1.31
N LEU A 40 -32.08 18.22 1.26
CA LEU A 40 -31.33 19.42 0.89
C LEU A 40 -31.23 20.39 2.07
N PRO A 41 -30.06 21.02 2.32
CA PRO A 41 -28.80 20.85 1.60
C PRO A 41 -28.21 19.43 1.74
N LEU A 42 -27.81 18.82 0.62
CA LEU A 42 -27.20 17.49 0.58
C LEU A 42 -25.72 17.63 0.90
N LYS A 43 -25.29 17.05 2.02
CA LYS A 43 -23.88 17.03 2.42
C LYS A 43 -23.09 16.10 1.50
N LEU A 44 -22.03 16.61 0.88
CA LEU A 44 -21.10 15.84 0.07
C LEU A 44 -20.06 15.19 0.98
N ASP A 45 -20.36 13.97 1.43
CA ASP A 45 -19.63 13.24 2.46
C ASP A 45 -18.87 12.02 1.91
N GLU A 46 -18.27 11.26 2.82
CA GLU A 46 -17.54 10.03 2.54
C GLU A 46 -18.40 8.98 1.82
N ASN A 47 -19.70 8.89 2.12
CA ASN A 47 -20.56 7.90 1.48
C ASN A 47 -20.77 8.21 0.01
N LEU A 48 -20.99 9.48 -0.34
CA LEU A 48 -21.07 9.90 -1.75
C LEU A 48 -19.72 9.76 -2.46
N ALA A 49 -18.60 9.97 -1.75
CA ALA A 49 -17.27 9.75 -2.32
C ALA A 49 -17.02 8.28 -2.69
N LYS A 50 -17.49 7.33 -1.85
CA LYS A 50 -17.45 5.90 -2.15
C LYS A 50 -18.26 5.55 -3.39
N VAL A 51 -19.46 6.13 -3.55
CA VAL A 51 -20.30 5.92 -4.74
C VAL A 51 -19.59 6.39 -6.00
N SER A 52 -19.00 7.60 -5.97
CA SER A 52 -18.21 8.12 -7.09
C SER A 52 -17.04 7.20 -7.45
N ALA A 53 -16.31 6.72 -6.43
CA ALA A 53 -15.17 5.85 -6.64
C ALA A 53 -15.55 4.46 -7.18
N MET A 54 -16.66 3.88 -6.72
CA MET A 54 -17.12 2.58 -7.23
C MET A 54 -17.71 2.65 -8.64
N LEU A 55 -18.11 3.84 -9.09
CA LEU A 55 -18.48 4.02 -10.48
C LEU A 55 -17.32 3.61 -11.41
N LEU A 56 -16.06 3.69 -10.97
CA LEU A 56 -14.87 3.23 -11.73
C LEU A 56 -14.90 1.77 -12.17
N ASP A 57 -15.66 0.88 -11.51
CA ASP A 57 -15.93 -0.51 -11.98
C ASP A 57 -17.39 -0.68 -12.46
N GLY A 58 -18.21 0.36 -12.31
CA GLY A 58 -19.60 0.45 -12.77
C GLY A 58 -19.77 0.95 -14.20
N SER A 59 -20.96 1.39 -14.55
CA SER A 59 -21.24 2.08 -15.81
C SER A 59 -22.44 2.97 -15.63
N LEU A 60 -22.36 4.20 -16.14
CA LEU A 60 -23.51 5.08 -16.29
C LEU A 60 -23.88 5.04 -17.78
N ASP A 61 -25.09 4.62 -18.08
CA ASP A 61 -25.55 4.50 -19.47
C ASP A 61 -25.43 5.84 -20.20
N LYS A 62 -25.01 5.82 -21.47
CA LYS A 62 -24.82 7.03 -22.30
C LYS A 62 -26.09 7.88 -22.37
N ASN A 63 -27.25 7.22 -22.34
CA ASN A 63 -28.57 7.86 -22.36
C ASN A 63 -29.08 8.28 -20.95
N LEU A 64 -28.25 8.10 -19.92
CA LEU A 64 -28.55 8.39 -18.51
C LEU A 64 -29.83 7.71 -18.02
N TYR A 65 -30.11 6.49 -18.48
CA TYR A 65 -31.31 5.73 -18.08
C TYR A 65 -31.05 4.83 -16.87
N CYS A 66 -29.85 4.25 -16.79
CA CYS A 66 -29.48 3.38 -15.70
C CYS A 66 -28.02 3.58 -15.29
N ILE A 67 -27.76 3.21 -14.03
CA ILE A 67 -26.42 3.07 -13.49
C ILE A 67 -26.25 1.65 -12.97
N ILE A 68 -25.10 1.06 -13.29
CA ILE A 68 -24.73 -0.30 -12.94
C ILE A 68 -23.47 -0.23 -12.09
N PHE A 69 -23.45 -0.92 -10.97
CA PHE A 69 -22.23 -1.19 -10.19
C PHE A 69 -21.92 -2.68 -10.30
N SER A 70 -20.71 -3.02 -10.76
CA SER A 70 -20.22 -4.39 -10.86
C SER A 70 -19.15 -4.63 -9.81
N GLN A 71 -19.19 -5.77 -9.14
CA GLN A 71 -18.07 -6.20 -8.30
C GLN A 71 -18.05 -7.73 -8.14
N LYS A 72 -17.10 -8.38 -8.79
CA LYS A 72 -16.96 -9.84 -8.78
C LYS A 72 -16.34 -10.37 -7.48
N LYS A 73 -15.33 -9.67 -6.93
CA LYS A 73 -14.48 -10.18 -5.84
C LYS A 73 -15.05 -9.92 -4.45
N ASP A 74 -15.85 -8.86 -4.31
CA ASP A 74 -16.35 -8.40 -3.01
C ASP A 74 -17.80 -7.90 -3.10
N LYS A 75 -18.74 -8.83 -2.95
CA LYS A 75 -20.17 -8.53 -2.99
C LYS A 75 -20.63 -7.63 -1.84
N THR A 76 -19.86 -7.50 -0.76
CA THR A 76 -20.25 -6.66 0.39
C THR A 76 -20.29 -5.19 0.01
N LYS A 77 -19.40 -4.75 -0.89
CA LYS A 77 -19.39 -3.38 -1.43
C LYS A 77 -20.66 -3.04 -2.22
N LEU A 78 -21.23 -4.02 -2.94
CA LEU A 78 -22.49 -3.84 -3.64
C LEU A 78 -23.66 -3.63 -2.67
N ILE A 79 -23.66 -4.34 -1.54
CA ILE A 79 -24.65 -4.15 -0.46
C ILE A 79 -24.47 -2.76 0.16
N GLU A 80 -23.23 -2.34 0.42
CA GLU A 80 -22.91 -1.02 0.96
C GLU A 80 -23.45 0.10 0.05
N ILE A 81 -23.15 0.06 -1.25
CA ILE A 81 -23.67 1.06 -2.20
C ILE A 81 -25.19 1.06 -2.28
N SER A 82 -25.80 -0.12 -2.28
CA SER A 82 -27.26 -0.23 -2.28
C SER A 82 -27.87 0.52 -1.09
N LYS A 83 -27.26 0.40 0.10
CA LYS A 83 -27.67 1.12 1.30
C LYS A 83 -27.44 2.63 1.19
N ILE A 84 -26.29 3.06 0.66
CA ILE A 84 -25.97 4.49 0.47
C ILE A 84 -26.95 5.15 -0.51
N ILE A 85 -27.24 4.50 -1.64
CA ILE A 85 -28.18 5.05 -2.63
C ILE A 85 -29.60 5.09 -2.05
N LYS A 86 -30.03 4.03 -1.35
CA LYS A 86 -31.33 4.01 -0.68
C LYS A 86 -31.47 5.12 0.36
N SER A 87 -30.45 5.34 1.19
CA SER A 87 -30.51 6.35 2.26
C SER A 87 -30.49 7.79 1.73
N ASN A 88 -29.74 8.07 0.67
CA ASN A 88 -29.58 9.42 0.12
C ASN A 88 -30.63 9.79 -0.94
N PHE A 89 -31.15 8.81 -1.66
CA PHE A 89 -32.03 9.03 -2.83
C PHE A 89 -33.37 8.30 -2.75
N GLY A 90 -33.59 7.46 -1.73
CA GLY A 90 -34.85 6.73 -1.54
C GLY A 90 -35.12 5.66 -2.60
N LEU A 91 -34.07 5.11 -3.23
CA LEU A 91 -34.19 4.12 -4.29
C LEU A 91 -33.67 2.74 -3.88
N ASP A 92 -34.48 1.72 -4.15
CA ASP A 92 -34.06 0.33 -4.12
C ASP A 92 -33.38 -0.07 -5.45
N CYS A 93 -32.53 -1.08 -5.37
CA CYS A 93 -31.79 -1.61 -6.51
C CYS A 93 -32.33 -2.95 -6.99
N ARG A 94 -32.06 -3.29 -8.25
CA ARG A 94 -32.16 -4.68 -8.75
C ARG A 94 -30.79 -5.34 -8.65
N LYS A 95 -30.73 -6.55 -8.09
CA LYS A 95 -29.50 -7.35 -8.01
C LYS A 95 -29.51 -8.40 -9.12
N TYR A 96 -28.43 -8.51 -9.88
CA TYR A 96 -28.28 -9.51 -10.94
C TYR A 96 -26.86 -10.04 -10.98
N GLY A 97 -26.63 -11.26 -10.48
CA GLY A 97 -25.30 -11.87 -10.41
C GLY A 97 -24.29 -11.04 -9.61
N TYR A 98 -23.31 -10.46 -10.30
CA TYR A 98 -22.28 -9.58 -9.72
C TYR A 98 -22.60 -8.09 -9.86
N ASN A 99 -23.83 -7.75 -10.27
CA ASN A 99 -24.26 -6.40 -10.58
C ASN A 99 -25.37 -5.91 -9.64
N VAL A 100 -25.33 -4.61 -9.36
CA VAL A 100 -26.44 -3.84 -8.78
C VAL A 100 -26.84 -2.76 -9.78
N ILE A 101 -28.11 -2.72 -10.13
CA ILE A 101 -28.65 -1.88 -11.19
C ILE A 101 -29.71 -0.93 -10.61
N PHE A 102 -29.58 0.35 -10.94
CA PHE A 102 -30.59 1.37 -10.68
C PHE A 102 -31.09 1.93 -12.01
N SER A 103 -32.24 1.44 -12.47
CA SER A 103 -32.92 1.94 -13.68
C SER A 103 -33.78 3.16 -13.33
N ASN A 104 -33.12 4.28 -13.03
CA ASN A 104 -33.79 5.53 -12.71
C ASN A 104 -33.09 6.72 -13.38
N LYS A 105 -33.77 7.32 -14.37
CA LYS A 105 -33.27 8.47 -15.12
C LYS A 105 -33.01 9.70 -14.24
N THR A 106 -33.88 10.00 -13.28
CA THR A 106 -33.67 11.11 -12.35
C THR A 106 -32.39 10.92 -11.52
N LEU A 107 -32.14 9.71 -11.00
CA LEU A 107 -30.90 9.40 -10.30
C LEU A 107 -29.68 9.61 -11.21
N CYS A 108 -29.70 9.05 -12.41
CA CYS A 108 -28.57 9.14 -13.35
C CYS A 108 -28.22 10.59 -13.68
N TYR A 109 -29.21 11.42 -13.96
CA TYR A 109 -29.01 12.86 -14.18
C TYR A 109 -28.51 13.56 -12.92
N PHE A 110 -29.04 13.23 -11.74
CA PHE A 110 -28.57 13.83 -10.50
C PHE A 110 -27.09 13.49 -10.23
N LEU A 111 -26.69 12.22 -10.43
CA LEU A 111 -25.30 11.81 -10.29
C LEU A 111 -24.40 12.52 -11.33
N TYR A 112 -24.85 12.61 -12.58
CA TYR A 112 -24.08 13.21 -13.67
C TYR A 112 -23.95 14.73 -13.52
N TYR A 113 -25.07 15.46 -13.45
CA TYR A 113 -25.09 16.93 -13.50
C TYR A 113 -24.92 17.58 -12.13
N CYS A 114 -25.45 16.99 -11.05
CA CYS A 114 -25.35 17.59 -9.72
C CYS A 114 -24.09 17.15 -8.97
N LEU A 115 -23.71 15.86 -9.10
CA LEU A 115 -22.56 15.29 -8.39
C LEU A 115 -21.30 15.16 -9.25
N ASP A 116 -21.33 15.62 -10.50
CA ASP A 116 -20.18 15.59 -11.40
C ASP A 116 -19.58 14.17 -11.53
N MET A 117 -20.42 13.12 -11.43
CA MET A 117 -20.00 11.71 -11.50
C MET A 117 -20.16 11.19 -12.93
N TYR A 118 -19.06 11.18 -13.68
CA TYR A 118 -19.02 10.75 -15.07
C TYR A 118 -18.45 9.34 -15.14
N LYS A 119 -19.13 8.48 -15.89
CA LYS A 119 -18.47 7.33 -16.48
C LYS A 119 -19.16 6.90 -17.77
N CYS A 120 -18.61 7.40 -18.86
CA CYS A 120 -18.63 6.73 -20.15
C CYS A 120 -17.18 6.31 -20.41
N ASP A 121 -16.96 5.17 -21.06
CA ASP A 121 -15.69 4.39 -21.13
C ASP A 121 -14.39 5.15 -21.50
N GLU A 122 -14.44 6.46 -21.75
CA GLU A 122 -13.31 7.30 -22.18
C GLU A 122 -13.21 8.69 -21.50
N HIS A 123 -14.11 9.02 -20.57
CA HIS A 123 -14.19 10.35 -19.95
C HIS A 123 -14.41 10.33 -18.44
N THR A 124 -13.79 9.37 -17.74
CA THR A 124 -13.93 9.33 -16.29
C THR A 124 -13.10 10.42 -15.65
N LYS A 125 -13.70 11.20 -14.74
CA LYS A 125 -12.98 12.26 -14.01
C LYS A 125 -13.23 12.17 -12.51
N ILE A 126 -12.28 12.69 -11.74
CA ILE A 126 -12.45 12.91 -10.30
C ILE A 126 -13.37 14.13 -10.14
N PRO A 127 -14.58 13.98 -9.55
CA PRO A 127 -15.50 15.09 -9.37
C PRO A 127 -14.84 16.29 -8.70
N TYR A 128 -15.13 17.50 -9.17
CA TYR A 128 -14.49 18.71 -8.63
C TYR A 128 -14.70 18.86 -7.12
N TRP A 129 -15.91 18.55 -6.64
CA TRP A 129 -16.23 18.65 -5.21
C TRP A 129 -15.36 17.73 -4.35
N ILE A 130 -14.91 16.57 -4.84
CA ILE A 130 -13.99 15.69 -4.12
C ILE A 130 -12.64 16.38 -3.94
N LYS A 131 -12.14 17.07 -4.97
CA LYS A 131 -10.85 17.80 -4.91
C LYS A 131 -10.87 18.94 -3.90
N CYS A 132 -12.03 19.53 -3.68
CA CYS A 132 -12.21 20.64 -2.76
C CYS A 132 -12.85 20.23 -1.42
N SER A 133 -12.92 18.92 -1.13
CA SER A 133 -13.50 18.38 0.10
C SER A 133 -12.45 18.14 1.21
N PRO A 134 -12.89 17.90 2.45
CA PRO A 134 -11.99 17.52 3.53
C PRO A 134 -11.18 16.25 3.22
N TYR A 135 -10.03 16.12 3.90
CA TYR A 135 -9.14 14.97 3.73
C TYR A 135 -9.85 13.60 3.89
N SER A 136 -10.82 13.49 4.80
CA SER A 136 -11.59 12.25 5.01
C SER A 136 -12.37 11.82 3.76
N VAL A 137 -13.03 12.76 3.08
CA VAL A 137 -13.78 12.54 1.84
C VAL A 137 -12.83 12.16 0.70
N LYS A 138 -11.74 12.91 0.53
CA LYS A 138 -10.68 12.62 -0.46
C LYS A 138 -10.12 11.22 -0.24
N ARG A 139 -9.81 10.87 1.02
CA ARG A 139 -9.23 9.57 1.40
C ARG A 139 -10.19 8.44 1.05
N ASP A 140 -11.47 8.58 1.38
CA ASP A 140 -12.47 7.53 1.12
C ASP A 140 -12.71 7.34 -0.40
N TYR A 141 -12.67 8.42 -1.19
CA TYR A 141 -12.64 8.31 -2.66
C TYR A 141 -11.46 7.45 -3.14
N VAL A 142 -10.22 7.82 -2.78
CA VAL A 142 -9.02 7.08 -3.22
C VAL A 142 -9.05 5.64 -2.74
N ARG A 143 -9.44 5.41 -1.48
CA ARG A 143 -9.55 4.08 -0.89
C ARG A 143 -10.48 3.18 -1.68
N TYR A 144 -11.63 3.68 -2.11
CA TYR A 144 -12.57 2.90 -2.91
C TYR A 144 -12.16 2.80 -4.38
N ALA A 145 -11.47 3.79 -4.94
CA ALA A 145 -10.93 3.73 -6.29
C ALA A 145 -9.91 2.58 -6.41
N PHE A 146 -8.98 2.49 -5.45
CA PHE A 146 -8.05 1.37 -5.33
C PHE A 146 -8.75 0.05 -4.97
N ALA A 147 -9.97 0.08 -4.46
CA ALA A 147 -10.73 -1.13 -4.21
C ALA A 147 -11.36 -1.72 -5.47
N MET A 148 -11.55 -0.89 -6.50
CA MET A 148 -12.06 -1.27 -7.81
C MET A 148 -10.90 -1.73 -8.70
N GLU A 149 -9.90 -0.89 -8.86
CA GLU A 149 -8.84 -1.05 -9.87
C GLU A 149 -7.44 -1.23 -9.28
N GLY A 150 -7.34 -1.15 -7.96
CA GLY A 150 -6.10 -1.29 -7.24
C GLY A 150 -5.78 -2.73 -6.88
N SER A 151 -4.48 -3.02 -6.82
CA SER A 151 -3.97 -4.28 -6.30
C SER A 151 -2.68 -4.06 -5.54
N ILE A 152 -2.36 -5.02 -4.68
CA ILE A 152 -1.06 -5.13 -4.05
C ILE A 152 -0.49 -6.50 -4.41
N LYS A 153 0.74 -6.53 -4.92
CA LYS A 153 1.44 -7.78 -5.20
C LYS A 153 1.60 -8.57 -3.90
N ASP A 154 1.53 -9.89 -4.04
CA ASP A 154 1.71 -10.79 -2.91
C ASP A 154 3.07 -10.51 -2.23
N PRO A 155 3.08 -10.26 -0.90
CA PRO A 155 4.30 -9.99 -0.14
C PRO A 155 5.40 -11.07 -0.28
N LEU A 156 5.03 -12.31 -0.61
CA LEU A 156 5.93 -13.45 -0.80
C LEU A 156 6.63 -13.45 -2.16
N LEU A 157 6.13 -12.67 -3.13
CA LEU A 157 6.80 -12.50 -4.42
C LEU A 157 7.98 -11.53 -4.29
N ARG A 158 8.99 -11.68 -5.16
CA ARG A 158 10.23 -10.89 -5.11
C ARG A 158 9.97 -9.38 -5.13
N ASP A 159 8.98 -8.93 -5.89
CA ASP A 159 8.67 -7.51 -6.09
C ASP A 159 7.50 -7.05 -5.23
N LYS A 160 7.77 -6.05 -4.39
CA LYS A 160 6.76 -5.38 -3.57
C LYS A 160 6.19 -4.21 -4.36
N GLU A 161 4.90 -4.25 -4.65
CA GLU A 161 4.28 -3.22 -5.49
C GLU A 161 2.80 -3.00 -5.16
N ILE A 162 2.39 -1.73 -5.08
CA ILE A 162 0.99 -1.30 -5.13
C ILE A 162 0.73 -0.79 -6.54
N ARG A 163 -0.35 -1.26 -7.18
CA ARG A 163 -0.76 -0.89 -8.53
C ARG A 163 -2.17 -0.34 -8.56
N PHE A 164 -2.45 0.53 -9.52
CA PHE A 164 -3.80 0.92 -9.95
C PHE A 164 -3.86 0.80 -11.47
N HIS A 165 -4.81 0.04 -12.02
CA HIS A 165 -4.92 -0.19 -13.47
C HIS A 165 -6.10 0.55 -14.09
N SER A 166 -5.97 1.01 -15.34
CA SER A 166 -7.11 1.57 -16.07
C SER A 166 -6.89 1.52 -17.59
N CYS A 167 -7.99 1.59 -18.34
CA CYS A 167 -7.99 1.89 -19.77
C CYS A 167 -7.94 3.39 -20.06
N ASP A 168 -8.36 4.22 -19.09
CA ASP A 168 -8.51 5.66 -19.27
C ASP A 168 -7.21 6.40 -18.90
N LYS A 169 -6.50 6.87 -19.93
CA LYS A 169 -5.25 7.62 -19.79
C LYS A 169 -5.45 8.92 -19.01
N PHE A 170 -6.54 9.64 -19.29
CA PHE A 170 -6.78 10.96 -18.73
C PHE A 170 -7.13 10.84 -17.26
N HIS A 171 -8.03 9.92 -16.91
CA HIS A 171 -8.35 9.61 -15.54
C HIS A 171 -7.10 9.17 -14.75
N THR A 172 -6.27 8.28 -15.32
CA THR A 172 -5.07 7.79 -14.63
C THR A 172 -4.06 8.92 -14.35
N LYS A 173 -3.90 9.86 -15.30
CA LYS A 173 -3.05 11.04 -15.11
C LYS A 173 -3.64 12.02 -14.09
N GLU A 174 -4.95 12.20 -14.10
CA GLU A 174 -5.64 13.03 -13.11
C GLU A 174 -5.47 12.46 -11.70
N LEU A 175 -5.67 11.14 -11.55
CA LEU A 175 -5.46 10.43 -10.29
C LEU A 175 -4.01 10.52 -9.82
N LEU A 176 -3.02 10.41 -10.72
CA LEU A 176 -1.62 10.62 -10.36
C LEU A 176 -1.38 12.02 -9.76
N LYS A 177 -1.90 13.06 -10.42
CA LYS A 177 -1.78 14.43 -9.94
C LYS A 177 -2.47 14.60 -8.57
N PHE A 178 -3.69 14.08 -8.46
CA PHE A 178 -4.48 14.12 -7.22
C PHE A 178 -3.76 13.42 -6.04
N LEU A 179 -3.18 12.24 -6.27
CA LEU A 179 -2.41 11.50 -5.26
C LEU A 179 -1.15 12.27 -4.81
N LYS A 180 -0.48 12.94 -5.75
CA LYS A 180 0.69 13.74 -5.46
C LYS A 180 0.34 14.99 -4.66
N ASP A 181 -0.67 15.73 -5.10
CA ASP A 181 -1.00 17.05 -4.55
C ASP A 181 -1.69 16.93 -3.19
N GLU A 182 -2.61 15.97 -3.03
CA GLU A 182 -3.46 15.85 -1.83
C GLU A 182 -2.92 14.88 -0.77
N PHE A 183 -2.14 13.87 -1.18
CA PHE A 183 -1.63 12.82 -0.29
C PHE A 183 -0.11 12.75 -0.23
N TYR A 184 0.58 13.60 -1.00
CA TYR A 184 2.05 13.60 -1.12
C TYR A 184 2.60 12.22 -1.52
N LEU A 185 1.85 11.50 -2.35
CA LEU A 185 2.20 10.17 -2.84
C LEU A 185 2.84 10.23 -4.22
N ASN A 186 4.02 9.64 -4.35
CA ASN A 186 4.76 9.59 -5.61
C ASN A 186 4.58 8.24 -6.30
N PHE A 187 3.57 8.14 -7.15
CA PHE A 187 3.39 7.01 -8.05
C PHE A 187 4.20 7.21 -9.34
N LYS A 188 4.68 6.10 -9.92
CA LYS A 188 5.16 6.05 -11.30
C LYS A 188 3.99 5.82 -12.24
N PHE A 189 4.00 6.47 -13.39
CA PHE A 189 3.02 6.25 -14.46
C PHE A 189 3.63 5.40 -15.56
N GLU A 190 3.02 4.26 -15.84
CA GLU A 190 3.50 3.28 -16.80
C GLU A 190 2.36 2.88 -17.75
N LYS A 191 2.70 2.41 -18.95
CA LYS A 191 1.72 1.93 -19.93
C LYS A 191 2.20 0.64 -20.58
N TYR A 192 1.27 -0.21 -20.97
CA TYR A 192 1.53 -1.44 -21.72
C TYR A 192 0.39 -1.72 -22.69
N PHE A 193 0.67 -2.49 -23.73
CA PHE A 193 -0.31 -2.83 -24.77
C PHE A 193 -0.72 -4.30 -24.65
N ILE A 194 -2.01 -4.57 -24.70
CA ILE A 194 -2.57 -5.93 -24.74
C ILE A 194 -3.14 -6.15 -26.15
N LYS A 195 -2.63 -7.13 -26.89
CA LYS A 195 -3.13 -7.49 -28.22
C LYS A 195 -4.63 -7.82 -28.15
N GLY A 196 -5.44 -7.20 -29.01
CA GLY A 196 -6.89 -7.40 -29.05
C GLY A 196 -7.70 -6.62 -28.01
N TYR A 197 -7.04 -5.90 -27.09
CA TYR A 197 -7.72 -5.09 -26.08
C TYR A 197 -7.31 -3.61 -26.14
N GLY A 198 -6.02 -3.33 -26.41
CA GLY A 198 -5.50 -1.97 -26.56
C GLY A 198 -4.56 -1.55 -25.43
N TRP A 199 -4.36 -0.24 -25.30
CA TRP A 199 -3.47 0.34 -24.31
C TRP A 199 -4.07 0.28 -22.91
N LYS A 200 -3.24 -0.12 -21.95
CA LYS A 200 -3.49 -0.05 -20.51
C LYS A 200 -2.51 0.91 -19.87
N TYR A 201 -3.00 1.62 -18.87
CA TYR A 201 -2.23 2.56 -18.06
C TYR A 201 -2.26 2.08 -16.62
N TYR A 202 -1.16 2.25 -15.90
CA TYR A 202 -1.16 1.94 -14.48
C TYR A 202 -0.23 2.86 -13.69
N LEU A 203 -0.60 3.02 -12.42
CA LEU A 203 0.20 3.71 -11.43
C LEU A 203 0.90 2.68 -10.55
N SER A 204 2.18 2.85 -10.25
CA SER A 204 2.94 1.93 -9.39
C SER A 204 3.73 2.63 -8.28
N ILE A 205 3.75 2.02 -7.09
CA ILE A 205 4.70 2.33 -6.01
C ILE A 205 5.47 1.07 -5.68
N THR A 206 6.79 1.19 -5.53
CA THR A 206 7.67 0.09 -5.10
C THR A 206 8.51 0.39 -3.85
N ASN A 207 8.53 1.64 -3.37
CA ASN A 207 9.39 2.05 -2.26
C ASN A 207 8.66 2.07 -0.91
N LYS A 208 9.36 1.73 0.18
CA LYS A 208 8.78 1.60 1.52
C LYS A 208 8.09 2.87 2.04
N ASN A 209 8.68 4.05 1.78
CA ASN A 209 8.16 5.30 2.33
C ASN A 209 6.79 5.63 1.76
N GLU A 210 6.63 5.44 0.45
CA GLU A 210 5.36 5.64 -0.24
C GLU A 210 4.32 4.58 0.16
N PHE A 211 4.72 3.33 0.42
CA PHE A 211 3.82 2.33 1.05
C PHE A 211 3.31 2.79 2.42
N ILE A 212 4.19 3.32 3.28
CA ILE A 212 3.81 3.81 4.61
C ILE A 212 2.85 5.01 4.50
N LYS A 213 3.06 5.91 3.53
CA LYS A 213 2.11 6.98 3.24
C LYS A 213 0.77 6.42 2.77
N PHE A 214 0.80 5.46 1.85
CA PHE A 214 -0.41 4.81 1.32
C PHE A 214 -1.18 4.05 2.41
N LEU A 215 -0.50 3.50 3.41
CA LEU A 215 -1.13 2.85 4.58
C LEU A 215 -2.11 3.78 5.31
N LYS A 216 -1.90 5.10 5.29
CA LYS A 216 -2.83 6.08 5.88
C LYS A 216 -4.14 6.22 5.09
N ILE A 217 -4.14 5.82 3.82
CA ILE A 217 -5.34 5.72 2.97
C ILE A 217 -5.93 4.30 3.14
N GLY A 218 -5.08 3.29 2.95
CA GLY A 218 -5.42 1.89 3.11
C GLY A 218 -6.32 1.33 2.01
N PHE A 219 -6.76 0.08 2.21
CA PHE A 219 -7.77 -0.59 1.38
C PHE A 219 -9.05 -0.80 2.19
N PRO A 220 -10.24 -0.79 1.57
CA PRO A 220 -11.48 -1.11 2.27
C PRO A 220 -11.60 -2.62 2.51
N LEU A 221 -11.09 -3.45 1.58
CA LEU A 221 -11.05 -4.90 1.74
C LEU A 221 -9.95 -5.31 2.72
N LEU A 222 -10.34 -5.97 3.81
CA LEU A 222 -9.43 -6.37 4.89
C LEU A 222 -8.27 -7.25 4.41
N THR A 223 -8.50 -8.14 3.43
CA THR A 223 -7.43 -8.99 2.89
C THR A 223 -6.36 -8.18 2.15
N HIS A 224 -6.73 -7.14 1.41
CA HIS A 224 -5.77 -6.23 0.78
C HIS A 224 -5.06 -5.34 1.82
N GLN A 225 -5.78 -4.91 2.85
CA GLN A 225 -5.22 -4.15 3.96
C GLN A 225 -4.15 -4.96 4.72
N ASN A 226 -4.46 -6.21 5.06
CA ASN A 226 -3.52 -7.12 5.73
C ASN A 226 -2.28 -7.38 4.86
N ARG A 227 -2.46 -7.57 3.55
CA ARG A 227 -1.33 -7.70 2.62
C ARG A 227 -0.46 -6.45 2.62
N LEU A 228 -1.06 -5.25 2.60
CA LEU A 228 -0.32 -3.98 2.67
C LEU A 228 0.56 -3.89 3.93
N GLU A 229 -0.01 -4.23 5.07
CA GLU A 229 0.70 -4.25 6.35
C GLU A 229 1.85 -5.27 6.36
N GLN A 230 1.59 -6.48 5.86
CA GLN A 230 2.61 -7.52 5.70
C GLN A 230 3.73 -7.09 4.76
N THR A 231 3.41 -6.51 3.60
CA THR A 231 4.41 -6.02 2.64
C THR A 231 5.29 -4.95 3.28
N ILE A 232 4.72 -4.03 4.05
CA ILE A 232 5.46 -3.00 4.82
C ILE A 232 6.40 -3.65 5.85
N ALA A 233 5.91 -4.67 6.56
CA ALA A 233 6.70 -5.41 7.56
C ALA A 233 7.90 -6.14 6.92
N LEU A 234 7.72 -6.68 5.71
CA LEU A 234 8.77 -7.40 4.97
C LEU A 234 9.81 -6.48 4.30
N PHE A 235 9.60 -5.16 4.25
CA PHE A 235 10.68 -4.28 3.79
C PHE A 235 11.83 -4.32 4.78
N LYS A 236 13.00 -4.74 4.28
CA LYS A 236 14.25 -4.72 5.02
C LYS A 236 14.45 -3.37 5.73
N PRO A 237 14.86 -3.37 7.01
CA PRO A 237 15.22 -2.14 7.70
C PRO A 237 16.29 -1.39 6.91
N THR A 238 16.17 -0.07 6.86
CA THR A 238 17.20 0.78 6.24
C THR A 238 18.47 0.78 7.08
N ALA A 239 19.60 1.06 6.44
CA ALA A 239 20.91 1.07 7.08
C ALA A 239 20.98 1.98 8.34
N TRP A 240 20.32 3.14 8.31
CA TRP A 240 20.28 4.06 9.45
C TRP A 240 19.41 3.54 10.59
N GLN A 241 18.29 2.85 10.29
CA GLN A 241 17.41 2.26 11.31
C GLN A 241 18.15 1.20 12.11
N VAL A 242 18.92 0.35 11.43
CA VAL A 242 19.80 -0.62 12.07
C VAL A 242 20.84 0.08 12.92
N THR A 243 21.54 1.08 12.37
CA THR A 243 22.54 1.84 13.13
C THR A 243 21.96 2.48 14.39
N LEU A 244 20.79 3.12 14.31
CA LEU A 244 20.13 3.74 15.46
C LEU A 244 19.75 2.71 16.53
N VAL A 245 19.14 1.58 16.14
CA VAL A 245 18.73 0.53 17.10
C VAL A 245 19.93 -0.19 17.70
N SER A 246 21.00 -0.45 16.94
CA SER A 246 22.22 -1.07 17.46
C SER A 246 22.91 -0.18 18.50
N LEU A 247 23.03 1.13 18.23
CA LEU A 247 23.58 2.09 19.19
C LEU A 247 22.74 2.12 20.47
N PHE A 248 21.42 2.12 20.32
CA PHE A 248 20.48 2.14 21.44
C PHE A 248 20.53 0.85 22.28
N ILE A 249 20.55 -0.33 21.65
CA ILE A 249 20.62 -1.62 22.36
C ILE A 249 21.94 -1.77 23.11
N LYS A 250 23.04 -1.21 22.58
CA LYS A 250 24.34 -1.21 23.25
C LYS A 250 24.40 -0.23 24.44
N GLY A 251 23.33 0.50 24.72
CA GLY A 251 23.25 1.43 25.85
C GLY A 251 24.15 2.65 25.71
N ILE A 252 24.65 2.94 24.50
CA ILE A 252 25.63 4.00 24.31
C ILE A 252 24.90 5.32 24.05
N ASN A 253 24.65 6.06 25.13
CA ASN A 253 23.95 7.34 25.06
C ASN A 253 24.83 8.47 24.49
N VAL A 254 26.15 8.36 24.67
CA VAL A 254 27.17 9.29 24.14
C VAL A 254 28.31 8.47 23.54
N PHE A 255 28.71 8.75 22.30
CA PHE A 255 29.73 7.97 21.59
C PHE A 255 30.62 8.77 20.65
N THR A 256 31.80 8.23 20.37
CA THR A 256 32.70 8.65 19.29
C THR A 256 32.53 7.77 18.06
N ILE A 257 33.05 8.21 16.91
CA ILE A 257 33.00 7.40 15.69
C ILE A 257 33.78 6.07 15.81
N ASN A 258 34.84 6.04 16.64
CA ASN A 258 35.64 4.85 16.86
C ASN A 258 34.84 3.76 17.59
N GLN A 259 34.00 4.15 18.56
CA GLN A 259 33.07 3.24 19.23
C GLN A 259 31.97 2.72 18.28
N ILE A 260 31.61 3.47 17.24
CA ILE A 260 30.70 2.94 16.21
C ILE A 260 31.41 1.93 15.33
N LYS A 261 32.69 2.15 15.05
CA LYS A 261 33.49 1.19 14.29
C LYS A 261 33.66 -0.13 15.05
N SER A 262 33.66 -0.13 16.39
CA SER A 262 33.60 -1.39 17.15
C SER A 262 32.22 -2.07 17.08
N ILE A 263 31.13 -1.31 16.97
CA ILE A 263 29.78 -1.88 16.74
C ILE A 263 29.63 -2.41 15.30
N PHE A 264 30.28 -1.76 14.33
CA PHE A 264 30.22 -2.08 12.92
C PHE A 264 31.63 -2.20 12.30
N PRO A 265 32.41 -3.22 12.69
CA PRO A 265 33.83 -3.35 12.29
C PRO A 265 34.03 -3.42 10.77
N ASN A 266 33.04 -3.97 10.07
CA ASN A 266 33.06 -4.17 8.63
C ASN A 266 32.58 -2.96 7.82
N LEU A 267 32.11 -1.88 8.45
CA LEU A 267 31.73 -0.66 7.74
C LEU A 267 32.94 0.24 7.53
N HIS A 268 33.15 0.65 6.28
CA HIS A 268 34.12 1.68 5.96
C HIS A 268 33.80 2.98 6.71
N LYS A 269 34.83 3.72 7.13
CA LYS A 269 34.68 4.96 7.92
C LYS A 269 33.74 5.97 7.25
N ARG A 270 33.83 6.11 5.92
CA ARG A 270 32.92 6.97 5.12
C ARG A 270 31.45 6.57 5.26
N THR A 271 31.15 5.27 5.25
CA THR A 271 29.78 4.76 5.39
C THR A 271 29.23 5.02 6.80
N ILE A 272 30.06 4.88 7.83
CA ILE A 272 29.69 5.23 9.21
C ILE A 272 29.36 6.73 9.30
N HIS A 273 30.24 7.60 8.79
CA HIS A 273 29.99 9.04 8.75
C HIS A 273 28.70 9.40 8.02
N TYR A 274 28.44 8.80 6.86
CA TYR A 274 27.21 9.04 6.11
C TYR A 274 25.95 8.64 6.90
N ARG A 275 25.97 7.48 7.56
CA ARG A 275 24.84 7.05 8.39
C ARG A 275 24.63 7.98 9.58
N LEU A 276 25.70 8.42 10.23
CA LEU A 276 25.63 9.37 11.34
C LEU A 276 25.12 10.74 10.93
N SER A 277 25.66 11.30 9.85
CA SER A 277 25.19 12.59 9.33
C SER A 277 23.72 12.53 8.93
N LEU A 278 23.27 11.40 8.37
CA LEU A 278 21.86 11.16 8.09
C LEU A 278 21.02 11.13 9.38
N LEU A 279 21.47 10.42 10.43
CA LEU A 279 20.78 10.39 11.72
C LEU A 279 20.71 11.78 12.39
N ILE A 280 21.73 12.62 12.21
CA ILE A 280 21.74 14.02 12.66
C ILE A 280 20.73 14.84 11.86
N LYS A 281 20.76 14.76 10.53
CA LYS A 281 19.79 15.45 9.65
C LYS A 281 18.34 15.06 9.95
N LEU A 282 18.11 13.81 10.32
CA LEU A 282 16.78 13.31 10.73
C LEU A 282 16.39 13.73 12.16
N GLY A 283 17.32 14.33 12.91
CA GLY A 283 17.13 14.80 14.28
C GLY A 283 17.11 13.68 15.32
N TYR A 284 17.65 12.50 15.00
CA TYR A 284 17.73 11.36 15.93
C TYR A 284 19.00 11.38 16.78
N LEU A 285 20.07 11.95 16.23
CA LEU A 285 21.32 12.19 16.94
C LEU A 285 21.64 13.69 16.91
N SER A 286 22.44 14.12 17.86
CA SER A 286 23.08 15.42 17.89
C SER A 286 24.60 15.23 18.00
N TYR A 287 25.37 16.24 17.62
CA TYR A 287 26.83 16.20 17.62
C TYR A 287 27.40 17.45 18.27
N ASN A 288 28.25 17.28 19.28
CA ASN A 288 28.92 18.35 20.00
C ASN A 288 30.32 17.87 20.40
N ASN A 289 31.34 18.71 20.21
CA ASN A 289 32.71 18.46 20.69
C ASN A 289 33.24 17.04 20.39
N LYS A 290 33.10 16.58 19.13
CA LYS A 290 33.52 15.25 18.65
C LYS A 290 32.72 14.06 19.22
N LEU A 291 31.66 14.32 19.98
CA LEU A 291 30.77 13.31 20.55
C LEU A 291 29.39 13.37 19.90
N TYR A 292 28.81 12.19 19.70
CA TYR A 292 27.43 12.00 19.24
C TYR A 292 26.56 11.59 20.42
N TYR A 293 25.34 12.11 20.49
CA TYR A 293 24.39 11.78 21.54
C TYR A 293 22.97 11.62 20.99
N PHE A 294 22.18 10.79 21.65
CA PHE A 294 20.79 10.57 21.26
C PHE A 294 19.93 11.79 21.60
N SER A 295 19.09 12.21 20.66
CA SER A 295 18.01 13.16 20.96
C SER A 295 16.81 12.42 21.59
N LYS A 296 15.92 13.16 22.26
CA LYS A 296 14.64 12.61 22.77
C LYS A 296 13.83 11.91 21.66
N LYS A 297 13.85 12.50 20.45
CA LYS A 297 13.22 11.92 19.24
C LYS A 297 13.91 10.62 18.83
N GLY A 298 15.24 10.56 18.89
CA GLY A 298 16.04 9.38 18.60
C GLY A 298 15.73 8.21 19.53
N ILE A 299 15.70 8.46 20.84
CA ILE A 299 15.37 7.44 21.87
C ILE A 299 13.98 6.85 21.61
N ASN A 300 12.96 7.70 21.49
CA ASN A 300 11.59 7.25 21.24
C ASN A 300 11.45 6.46 19.94
N THR A 301 12.19 6.87 18.90
CA THR A 301 12.20 6.17 17.61
C THR A 301 12.91 4.82 17.73
N ALA A 302 14.06 4.76 18.41
CA ALA A 302 14.80 3.53 18.63
C ALA A 302 13.99 2.51 19.43
N LEU A 303 13.29 2.94 20.49
CA LEU A 303 12.37 2.10 21.28
C LEU A 303 11.27 1.48 20.40
N LYS A 304 10.62 2.29 19.55
CA LYS A 304 9.58 1.81 18.61
C LYS A 304 10.12 0.84 17.56
N LEU A 305 11.38 1.00 17.16
CA LEU A 305 12.03 0.16 16.15
C LEU A 305 12.64 -1.12 16.75
N LYS A 306 13.04 -1.12 18.03
CA LYS A 306 13.71 -2.23 18.71
C LYS A 306 12.90 -3.53 18.61
N SER A 307 11.58 -3.46 18.75
CA SER A 307 10.69 -4.62 18.63
C SER A 307 10.45 -5.08 17.18
N LYS A 308 10.73 -4.22 16.18
CA LYS A 308 10.45 -4.46 14.76
C LYS A 308 11.68 -4.86 13.96
N ILE A 309 12.87 -4.60 14.49
CA ILE A 309 14.16 -4.87 13.85
C ILE A 309 14.82 -6.04 14.56
N LYS A 310 14.61 -7.26 14.06
CA LYS A 310 15.30 -8.45 14.56
C LYS A 310 16.71 -8.53 13.99
N ILE A 311 17.69 -8.00 14.72
CA ILE A 311 19.09 -8.05 14.31
C ILE A 311 19.56 -9.51 14.26
N VAL A 312 19.67 -10.10 13.07
CA VAL A 312 20.21 -11.46 12.83
C VAL A 312 21.53 -11.37 12.06
N ASP A 313 22.37 -12.40 12.16
CA ASP A 313 23.77 -12.43 11.72
C ASP A 313 23.94 -12.92 10.26
N LEU A 314 24.68 -12.18 9.40
CA LEU A 314 25.08 -12.65 8.05
C LEU A 314 26.56 -12.98 8.00
N ARG A 315 26.90 -13.81 7.00
CA ARG A 315 28.22 -14.34 6.68
C ARG A 315 29.05 -13.33 5.87
N THR A 316 30.23 -12.98 6.36
CA THR A 316 31.30 -12.33 5.57
C THR A 316 32.04 -13.38 4.72
N LYS A 317 32.60 -12.94 3.58
CA LYS A 317 33.28 -13.77 2.56
C LYS A 317 32.45 -14.96 2.05
N PRO A 318 31.20 -14.75 1.58
CA PRO A 318 30.35 -15.85 1.10
C PRO A 318 31.08 -16.67 0.03
N ARG A 319 31.71 -16.04 -0.97
CA ARG A 319 32.47 -16.76 -2.00
C ARG A 319 33.72 -17.49 -1.50
N GLU A 320 34.53 -16.93 -0.61
CA GLU A 320 35.71 -17.67 -0.12
C GLU A 320 35.32 -18.79 0.85
N ASN A 321 34.32 -18.56 1.71
CA ASN A 321 33.81 -19.59 2.61
C ASN A 321 33.06 -20.67 1.82
N GLU A 322 32.25 -20.28 0.84
CA GLU A 322 31.60 -21.17 -0.13
C GLU A 322 32.67 -21.92 -0.93
N ASN A 323 33.75 -21.29 -1.40
CA ASN A 323 34.84 -21.98 -2.11
C ASN A 323 35.63 -22.93 -1.21
N LYS A 324 35.95 -22.56 0.04
CA LYS A 324 36.60 -23.47 1.01
C LYS A 324 35.70 -24.68 1.30
N ILE A 325 34.39 -24.47 1.35
CA ILE A 325 33.41 -25.50 1.68
C ILE A 325 33.06 -26.32 0.44
N LEU A 326 33.02 -25.73 -0.76
CA LEU A 326 32.93 -26.44 -2.03
C LEU A 326 34.19 -27.27 -2.27
N LYS A 327 35.39 -26.77 -1.93
CA LYS A 327 36.63 -27.56 -1.90
C LYS A 327 36.53 -28.72 -0.90
N PHE A 328 36.09 -28.45 0.34
CA PHE A 328 35.87 -29.49 1.35
C PHE A 328 34.86 -30.55 0.86
N ILE A 329 33.75 -30.12 0.25
CA ILE A 329 32.74 -30.99 -0.34
C ILE A 329 33.35 -31.78 -1.50
N GLN A 330 34.03 -31.15 -2.46
CA GLN A 330 34.67 -31.79 -3.62
C GLN A 330 35.68 -32.86 -3.20
N ILE A 331 36.55 -32.55 -2.24
CA ILE A 331 37.51 -33.49 -1.64
C ILE A 331 36.77 -34.71 -1.06
N ASN A 332 35.62 -34.49 -0.42
CA ASN A 332 34.84 -35.55 0.22
C ASN A 332 33.75 -36.16 -0.68
N LYS A 333 33.57 -35.67 -1.92
CA LYS A 333 32.50 -36.07 -2.86
C LYS A 333 32.81 -37.38 -3.58
N ILE A 334 34.08 -37.72 -3.75
CA ILE A 334 34.53 -38.82 -4.62
C ILE A 334 34.36 -40.21 -3.99
N ALA A 335 34.15 -40.32 -2.68
CA ALA A 335 33.84 -41.62 -2.08
C ALA A 335 32.32 -41.76 -1.87
N TYR A 336 31.64 -42.50 -2.75
CA TYR A 336 30.27 -43.02 -2.52
C TYR A 336 30.14 -43.83 -1.20
N ARG A 337 31.29 -44.23 -0.64
CA ARG A 337 31.45 -44.87 0.68
C ARG A 337 31.65 -43.92 1.85
N ASN A 338 31.76 -42.61 1.64
CA ASN A 338 32.03 -41.65 2.72
C ASN A 338 30.78 -41.44 3.59
N GLN A 339 30.81 -41.97 4.82
CA GLN A 339 29.72 -41.88 5.79
C GLN A 339 29.31 -40.41 6.06
N LEU A 340 30.26 -39.48 5.90
CA LEU A 340 30.06 -38.03 6.03
C LEU A 340 29.12 -37.48 4.94
N ALA A 341 29.30 -37.90 3.68
CA ALA A 341 28.47 -37.44 2.57
C ALA A 341 27.00 -37.89 2.71
N ARG A 342 26.79 -39.09 3.28
CA ARG A 342 25.45 -39.61 3.61
C ARG A 342 24.85 -38.88 4.80
N LYS A 343 25.58 -38.72 5.91
CA LYS A 343 25.13 -37.97 7.11
C LYS A 343 24.75 -36.52 6.80
N LEU A 344 25.42 -35.90 5.83
CA LEU A 344 25.18 -34.51 5.44
C LEU A 344 24.20 -34.35 4.26
N HIS A 345 23.79 -35.45 3.61
CA HIS A 345 22.97 -35.50 2.39
C HIS A 345 23.44 -34.56 1.27
N ILE A 346 24.76 -34.55 1.02
CA ILE A 346 25.42 -33.59 0.13
C ILE A 346 24.86 -33.62 -1.30
N ASN A 347 24.43 -34.79 -1.78
CA ASN A 347 24.00 -35.00 -3.18
C ASN A 347 22.59 -34.49 -3.50
N VAL A 348 21.75 -34.24 -2.49
CA VAL A 348 20.33 -33.86 -2.65
C VAL A 348 19.99 -32.55 -1.93
N SER A 349 20.98 -31.89 -1.32
CA SER A 349 20.77 -30.68 -0.52
C SER A 349 21.47 -29.48 -1.14
N THR A 350 20.88 -28.29 -0.97
CA THR A 350 21.54 -27.06 -1.41
C THR A 350 22.83 -26.84 -0.61
N VAL A 351 23.80 -26.13 -1.19
CA VAL A 351 25.05 -25.74 -0.51
C VAL A 351 24.76 -25.10 0.85
N ARG A 352 23.66 -24.34 0.96
CA ARG A 352 23.22 -23.69 2.20
C ARG A 352 22.81 -24.65 3.31
N ASP A 353 22.18 -25.78 2.97
CA ASP A 353 21.71 -26.77 3.93
C ASP A 353 22.84 -27.67 4.43
N VAL A 354 23.74 -28.05 3.51
CA VAL A 354 24.99 -28.75 3.85
C VAL A 354 25.83 -27.91 4.81
N LEU A 355 25.89 -26.59 4.61
CA LEU A 355 26.56 -25.64 5.51
C LEU A 355 26.01 -25.59 6.93
N LYS A 356 24.67 -25.68 7.11
CA LYS A 356 24.06 -25.71 8.44
C LYS A 356 24.37 -27.01 9.17
N ARG A 357 24.38 -28.14 8.45
CA ARG A 357 24.66 -29.46 9.01
C ARG A 357 26.13 -29.62 9.39
N LEU A 358 27.05 -29.20 8.53
CA LEU A 358 28.50 -29.19 8.82
C LEU A 358 28.83 -28.42 10.11
N LYS A 359 28.16 -27.28 10.33
CA LYS A 359 28.26 -26.52 11.58
C LYS A 359 27.62 -27.26 12.77
N LYS A 360 26.44 -27.86 12.59
CA LYS A 360 25.71 -28.58 13.66
C LYS A 360 26.52 -29.77 14.21
N PHE A 361 27.31 -30.42 13.37
CA PHE A 361 28.12 -31.57 13.73
C PHE A 361 29.60 -31.24 13.99
N ASP A 362 29.93 -29.94 14.16
CA ASP A 362 31.29 -29.43 14.43
C ASP A 362 32.39 -29.88 13.45
N TYR A 363 32.03 -30.32 12.24
CA TYR A 363 32.99 -30.73 11.22
C TYR A 363 33.79 -29.57 10.61
N ILE A 364 33.32 -28.33 10.78
CA ILE A 364 34.05 -27.12 10.33
C ILE A 364 34.01 -26.05 11.43
N LYS A 365 35.17 -25.45 11.72
CA LYS A 365 35.29 -24.25 12.55
C LYS A 365 35.46 -23.04 11.62
N LEU A 366 34.46 -22.17 11.56
CA LEU A 366 34.54 -20.97 10.70
C LEU A 366 35.59 -20.01 11.28
N ILE A 367 36.55 -19.61 10.46
CA ILE A 367 37.76 -18.84 10.86
C ILE A 367 37.41 -17.46 11.45
N SER A 368 36.24 -16.90 11.12
CA SER A 368 35.72 -15.70 11.76
C SER A 368 34.20 -15.64 11.58
N ILE A 369 33.46 -15.63 12.68
CA ILE A 369 32.01 -15.36 12.69
C ILE A 369 31.85 -14.00 13.35
N ASP A 370 31.66 -12.95 12.56
CA ASP A 370 31.13 -11.68 13.08
C ASP A 370 29.98 -11.14 12.22
N LYS A 371 28.96 -10.70 12.94
CA LYS A 371 27.54 -10.53 12.61
C LYS A 371 27.33 -9.29 11.71
N PHE A 372 26.44 -9.27 10.70
CA PHE A 372 24.99 -8.93 10.77
C PHE A 372 24.36 -8.95 9.37
N TYR A 373 23.16 -9.54 9.20
CA TYR A 373 22.04 -9.16 8.28
C TYR A 373 20.88 -10.20 8.24
N PHE A 374 19.71 -9.71 7.81
CA PHE A 374 18.36 -10.22 8.05
C PHE A 374 17.82 -11.18 6.97
N GLY A 375 17.04 -12.21 7.38
CA GLY A 375 16.21 -13.02 6.47
C GLY A 375 15.31 -14.08 7.15
N GLU A 376 14.01 -13.94 6.88
CA GLU A 376 12.87 -14.89 6.77
C GLU A 376 12.34 -15.75 7.93
N HIS A 377 10.99 -15.77 7.96
CA HIS A 377 10.11 -16.61 8.76
C HIS A 377 10.49 -18.10 8.66
N LEU A 378 10.61 -18.74 9.82
CA LEU A 378 10.00 -20.05 10.03
C LEU A 378 8.81 -19.78 10.96
N GLY A 379 7.63 -20.22 10.54
CA GLY A 379 6.36 -19.99 11.25
C GLY A 379 6.38 -20.52 12.69
N PRO A 380 5.36 -20.18 13.49
CA PRO A 380 5.25 -20.71 14.84
C PRO A 380 5.18 -22.24 14.78
N LYS A 381 6.03 -22.90 15.58
CA LYS A 381 5.71 -24.24 16.06
C LYS A 381 4.47 -24.08 16.93
N VAL A 382 3.39 -24.73 16.50
CA VAL A 382 2.26 -25.04 17.36
C VAL A 382 2.81 -25.91 18.48
N SER A 383 2.70 -25.42 19.70
CA SER A 383 2.79 -26.23 20.93
C SER A 383 1.46 -26.91 21.15
#